data_AF-Q1Q5I2-F1
#
_entry.id   AF-Q1Q5I2-F1
#
_cell.length_a   1.000
_cell.length_b   1.000
_cell.length_c   1.000
_cell.angle_alpha   90.00
_cell.angle_beta   90.00
_cell.angle_gamma   90.00
#
_symmetry.space_group_name_H-M   'P 1'
#
loop_
_entity.id
_entity.type
_entity.pdbx_description
1 polymer ?
#
loop_
_entity_poly.entity_id
_entity_poly.type
_entity_poly.pdbx_seq_one_letter_code
_entity_poly.pdbx_strand_id
1 'polypeptide(L)'
;MLHRINSKYEPRNTKQYRATNRSPLTGLYCFFIYWLFKKLNCYKCYQIRITFLPLGFRISCFAFLISSLFSYGYTSLGVLSLLTMMTKTPRERCFHCHLILQDCICPQNPPLWTEHKITLLTSRKESRIPSNTGRLIRIMLENTTAIFIGEYGWERAVEREIAGNDYTPVILFPMAPSIDGKNIIEKKGKPLNIFVPDTSWRNARRWLHKPLFLNLPKIGLREIPASEYHLRKQSAKNYLCTFQAVISLMKELEIKDFGSASFQMNERFRLWVKSLAKERGLTFTSDSINY
;
A
#
# COMPACT_ATOMS: atom_id res chain seq x y z
N MET A 1 25.17 -31.70 36.80
CA MET A 1 25.80 -30.67 37.66
C MET A 1 25.27 -29.32 37.20
N LEU A 2 24.06 -28.89 37.57
CA LEU A 2 23.62 -28.31 38.85
C LEU A 2 24.42 -27.08 39.31
N HIS A 3 23.82 -25.90 39.11
CA HIS A 3 23.65 -24.73 40.03
C HIS A 3 23.32 -23.52 39.13
N ARG A 4 22.11 -22.94 39.06
CA ARG A 4 21.15 -22.40 40.05
C ARG A 4 21.78 -21.45 41.07
N ILE A 5 21.71 -20.15 40.76
CA ILE A 5 21.42 -19.08 41.73
C ILE A 5 20.34 -18.18 41.12
N ASN A 6 19.18 -18.18 41.76
CA ASN A 6 18.12 -17.18 41.64
C ASN A 6 18.51 -15.97 42.49
N SER A 7 18.32 -14.75 41.99
CA SER A 7 17.86 -13.66 42.85
C SER A 7 16.92 -12.73 42.09
N LYS A 8 15.88 -12.33 42.84
CA LYS A 8 14.68 -11.61 42.44
C LYS A 8 15.03 -10.20 41.98
N TYR A 9 14.43 -9.76 40.87
CA TYR A 9 14.16 -8.36 40.60
C TYR A 9 12.73 -8.22 40.07
N GLU A 10 11.86 -7.64 40.89
CA GLU A 10 10.49 -7.27 40.54
C GLU A 10 10.46 -6.12 39.51
N PRO A 11 9.52 -6.12 38.57
CA PRO A 11 9.35 -5.03 37.62
C PRO A 11 8.65 -3.84 38.29
N ARG A 12 9.35 -2.69 38.36
CA ARG A 12 8.69 -1.41 38.64
C ARG A 12 7.80 -1.02 37.46
N ASN A 13 6.50 -1.03 37.74
CA ASN A 13 5.42 -0.28 37.10
C ASN A 13 5.88 0.83 36.14
N THR A 14 5.94 0.53 34.84
CA THR A 14 5.83 1.53 33.78
C THR A 14 4.39 1.55 33.32
N LYS A 15 3.69 2.62 33.68
CA LYS A 15 2.31 2.91 33.25
C LYS A 15 2.23 2.76 31.73
N GLN A 16 1.48 1.77 31.26
CA GLN A 16 0.95 1.70 29.91
C GLN A 16 0.21 3.02 29.62
N TYR A 17 0.83 3.90 28.84
CA TYR A 17 0.07 4.93 28.14
C TYR A 17 -0.80 4.22 27.09
N ARG A 18 -2.03 3.88 27.48
CA ARG A 18 -3.12 3.64 26.52
C ARG A 18 -3.27 4.92 25.70
N ALA A 19 -2.82 4.87 24.45
CA ALA A 19 -3.24 5.84 23.45
C ALA A 19 -4.76 5.67 23.28
N THR A 20 -5.53 6.46 24.02
CA THR A 20 -6.97 6.60 23.77
C THR A 20 -7.11 7.09 22.33
N ASN A 21 -7.76 6.28 21.49
CA ASN A 21 -8.22 6.63 20.15
C ASN A 21 -8.99 7.96 20.21
N ARG A 22 -8.32 9.08 19.99
CA ARG A 22 -8.97 10.35 19.65
C ARG A 22 -9.35 10.24 18.19
N SER A 23 -10.65 10.22 17.91
CA SER A 23 -11.12 10.35 16.53
C SER A 23 -10.66 11.70 15.97
N PRO A 24 -10.14 11.78 14.74
CA PRO A 24 -9.75 13.06 14.12
C PRO A 24 -10.91 14.06 14.00
N LEU A 25 -12.13 13.56 14.13
CA LEU A 25 -13.38 14.31 14.06
C LEU A 25 -13.51 15.32 15.22
N THR A 26 -13.04 15.03 16.44
CA THR A 26 -13.23 15.97 17.57
C THR A 26 -12.46 17.28 17.41
N GLY A 27 -11.32 17.25 16.70
CA GLY A 27 -10.54 18.45 16.39
C GLY A 27 -11.17 19.32 15.30
N LEU A 28 -11.70 18.69 14.24
CA LEU A 28 -12.36 19.38 13.13
C LEU A 28 -13.69 20.03 13.55
N TYR A 29 -14.45 19.40 14.44
CA TYR A 29 -15.67 19.99 15.01
C TYR A 29 -15.40 21.26 15.81
N CYS A 30 -14.34 21.30 16.62
CA CYS A 30 -13.99 22.51 17.38
C CYS A 30 -13.56 23.65 16.45
N PHE A 31 -12.79 23.36 15.39
CA PHE A 31 -12.38 24.36 14.40
C PHE A 31 -13.55 24.89 13.56
N PHE A 32 -14.51 24.03 13.19
CA PHE A 32 -15.69 24.43 12.43
C PHE A 32 -16.61 25.31 13.27
N ILE A 33 -16.86 24.94 14.53
CA ILE A 33 -17.61 25.77 15.48
C ILE A 33 -16.90 27.12 15.66
N TYR A 34 -15.59 27.13 15.91
CA TYR A 34 -14.81 28.37 16.04
C TYR A 34 -14.87 29.26 14.79
N TRP A 35 -14.76 28.68 13.59
CA TRP A 35 -14.87 29.41 12.33
C TRP A 35 -16.29 29.96 12.09
N LEU A 36 -17.33 29.19 12.41
CA LEU A 36 -18.73 29.64 12.33
C LEU A 36 -18.99 30.82 13.28
N PHE A 37 -18.52 30.72 14.53
CA PHE A 37 -18.64 31.79 15.53
C PHE A 37 -17.88 33.06 15.11
N LYS A 38 -16.70 32.92 14.48
CA LYS A 38 -15.91 34.06 13.99
C LYS A 38 -16.55 34.73 12.76
N LYS A 39 -17.23 33.98 11.90
CA LYS A 39 -17.89 34.50 10.68
C LYS A 39 -19.26 35.14 10.97
N LEU A 40 -19.94 34.72 12.03
CA LEU A 40 -21.25 35.23 12.45
C LEU A 40 -21.18 36.50 13.33
N ASN A 41 -20.00 37.07 13.57
CA ASN A 41 -19.78 38.32 14.32
C ASN A 41 -20.51 38.36 15.69
N CYS A 42 -20.65 37.21 16.35
CA CYS A 42 -21.44 37.05 17.56
C CYS A 42 -20.55 37.18 18.80
N TYR A 43 -20.29 38.41 19.25
CA TYR A 43 -19.41 38.71 20.40
C TYR A 43 -19.99 38.35 21.79
N LYS A 44 -21.15 37.69 21.88
CA LYS A 44 -21.82 37.40 23.17
C LYS A 44 -21.71 35.97 23.70
N CYS A 45 -20.98 35.06 23.05
CA CYS A 45 -20.86 33.65 23.50
C CYS A 45 -19.44 33.24 23.94
N TYR A 46 -18.69 34.13 24.59
CA TYR A 46 -17.29 33.88 24.98
C TYR A 46 -17.10 33.04 26.27
N GLN A 47 -18.13 32.37 26.79
CA GLN A 47 -18.00 31.51 27.98
C GLN A 47 -18.71 30.16 27.86
N ILE A 48 -18.38 29.37 26.84
CA ILE A 48 -18.72 27.94 26.85
C ILE A 48 -17.49 27.16 27.32
N ARG A 49 -17.47 26.85 28.62
CA ARG A 49 -16.58 25.82 29.19
C ARG A 49 -16.94 24.48 28.54
N ILE A 50 -16.08 23.97 27.67
CA ILE A 50 -16.22 22.63 27.09
C ILE A 50 -16.03 21.61 28.22
N THR A 51 -17.13 21.22 28.86
CA THR A 51 -17.19 20.08 29.78
C THR A 51 -17.65 18.87 28.97
N PHE A 52 -16.91 17.78 29.11
CA PHE A 52 -17.17 16.51 28.42
C PHE A 52 -18.54 15.96 28.87
N LEU A 53 -19.52 15.96 27.97
CA LEU A 53 -20.83 15.33 28.19
C LEU A 53 -20.87 13.93 27.54
N PRO A 54 -21.53 12.94 28.19
CA PRO A 54 -21.57 11.56 27.72
C PRO A 54 -22.44 11.40 26.45
N LEU A 55 -22.30 10.25 25.79
CA LEU A 55 -22.81 9.91 24.45
C LEU A 55 -24.28 10.33 24.15
N GLY A 56 -25.13 10.44 25.17
CA GLY A 56 -26.54 10.86 25.04
C GLY A 56 -26.77 12.33 24.66
N PHE A 57 -25.76 13.22 24.80
CA PHE A 57 -25.90 14.65 24.48
C PHE A 57 -25.61 15.00 23.02
N ARG A 58 -25.14 14.03 22.20
CA ARG A 58 -24.80 14.25 20.79
C ARG A 58 -25.99 14.62 19.92
N ILE A 59 -27.20 14.25 20.33
CA ILE A 59 -28.45 14.53 19.59
C ILE A 59 -28.94 15.96 19.85
N SER A 60 -28.75 16.47 21.08
CA SER A 60 -29.30 17.78 21.48
C SER A 60 -28.53 18.97 20.88
N CYS A 61 -27.20 18.88 20.74
CA CYS A 61 -26.42 19.91 20.03
C CYS A 61 -26.66 19.87 18.51
N PHE A 62 -26.96 18.69 17.95
CA PHE A 62 -27.28 18.54 16.53
C PHE A 62 -28.65 19.17 16.19
N ALA A 63 -29.64 18.98 17.07
CA ALA A 63 -30.95 19.60 16.94
C ALA A 63 -30.87 21.14 17.03
N PHE A 64 -30.02 21.69 17.90
CA PHE A 64 -29.82 23.14 18.05
C PHE A 64 -29.11 23.80 16.85
N LEU A 65 -28.15 23.09 16.23
CA LEU A 65 -27.49 23.56 15.01
C LEU A 65 -28.44 23.54 13.80
N ILE A 66 -29.30 22.53 13.70
CA ILE A 66 -30.30 22.46 12.63
C ILE A 66 -31.34 23.56 12.81
N SER A 67 -31.86 23.78 14.03
CA SER A 67 -32.84 24.83 14.27
C SER A 67 -32.29 26.24 14.02
N SER A 68 -31.02 26.51 14.36
CA SER A 68 -30.41 27.81 14.06
C SER A 68 -30.16 28.02 12.56
N LEU A 69 -29.84 26.96 11.80
CA LEU A 69 -29.65 27.05 10.35
C LEU A 69 -30.97 27.33 9.60
N PHE A 70 -32.10 26.80 10.09
CA PHE A 70 -33.43 27.13 9.58
C PHE A 70 -33.84 28.59 9.88
N SER A 71 -33.49 29.14 11.05
CA SER A 71 -33.72 30.56 11.36
C SER A 71 -32.89 31.54 10.53
N TYR A 72 -31.78 31.10 9.91
CA TYR A 72 -30.91 31.93 9.06
C TYR A 72 -31.17 31.76 7.54
N GLY A 73 -32.27 31.12 7.14
CA GLY A 73 -32.70 31.06 5.74
C GLY A 73 -31.91 30.08 4.86
N TYR A 74 -31.14 29.15 5.44
CA TYR A 74 -30.53 28.08 4.66
C TYR A 74 -31.60 27.07 4.24
N THR A 75 -31.75 26.87 2.93
CA THR A 75 -32.68 25.88 2.38
C THR A 75 -32.34 24.47 2.90
N SER A 76 -33.37 23.62 3.05
CA SER A 76 -33.23 22.22 3.49
C SER A 76 -32.14 21.45 2.71
N LEU A 77 -31.95 21.79 1.43
CA LEU A 77 -30.91 21.27 0.54
C LEU A 77 -29.48 21.59 1.02
N GLY A 78 -29.22 22.79 1.54
CA GLY A 78 -27.91 23.20 2.03
C GLY A 78 -27.49 22.45 3.30
N VAL A 79 -28.44 22.22 4.21
CA VAL A 79 -28.24 21.44 5.43
C VAL A 79 -28.06 19.96 5.11
N LEU A 80 -28.85 19.42 4.16
CA LEU A 80 -28.72 18.04 3.69
C LEU A 80 -27.35 17.77 3.04
N SER A 81 -26.87 18.70 2.21
CA SER A 81 -25.55 18.62 1.57
C SER A 81 -24.41 18.57 2.60
N LEU A 82 -24.46 19.44 3.62
CA LEU A 82 -23.50 19.44 4.73
C LEU A 82 -23.56 18.15 5.56
N LEU A 83 -24.75 17.66 5.88
CA LEU A 83 -24.97 16.36 6.55
C LEU A 83 -24.41 15.18 5.73
N THR A 84 -24.57 15.23 4.41
CA THR A 84 -24.04 14.21 3.49
C THR A 84 -22.51 14.25 3.44
N MET A 85 -21.91 15.44 3.49
CA MET A 85 -20.45 15.60 3.61
C MET A 85 -19.90 15.08 4.95
N MET A 86 -20.66 15.19 6.03
CA MET A 86 -20.23 14.80 7.39
C MET A 86 -20.45 13.31 7.72
N THR A 87 -21.14 12.55 6.87
CA THR A 87 -21.46 11.13 7.08
C THR A 87 -20.58 10.15 6.28
N LYS A 88 -19.53 10.63 5.60
CA LYS A 88 -18.59 9.75 4.89
C LYS A 88 -17.70 9.00 5.89
N THR A 89 -18.25 7.97 6.52
CA THR A 89 -17.50 7.02 7.33
C THR A 89 -16.34 6.47 6.50
N PRO A 90 -15.12 6.40 7.05
CA PRO A 90 -14.00 5.79 6.35
C PRO A 90 -14.42 4.38 5.90
N ARG A 91 -14.39 4.13 4.59
CA ARG A 91 -14.69 2.79 4.09
C ARG A 91 -13.62 1.85 4.63
N GLU A 92 -14.02 0.81 5.32
CA GLU A 92 -13.12 -0.24 5.78
C GLU A 92 -12.41 -0.87 4.57
N ARG A 93 -11.11 -1.13 4.73
CA ARG A 93 -10.24 -1.65 3.67
C ARG A 93 -9.67 -2.99 4.07
N CYS A 94 -9.49 -3.86 3.09
CA CYS A 94 -8.76 -5.10 3.27
C CYS A 94 -7.29 -4.81 3.60
N PHE A 95 -6.78 -5.39 4.68
CA PHE A 95 -5.37 -5.26 5.08
C PHE A 95 -4.38 -5.83 4.05
N HIS A 96 -4.83 -6.75 3.18
CA HIS A 96 -3.99 -7.42 2.19
C HIS A 96 -3.99 -6.74 0.81
N CYS A 97 -5.15 -6.40 0.23
CA CYS A 97 -5.20 -5.77 -1.10
C CYS A 97 -5.45 -4.25 -1.07
N HIS A 98 -5.79 -3.68 0.09
CA HIS A 98 -6.14 -2.26 0.29
C HIS A 98 -7.38 -1.75 -0.45
N LEU A 99 -8.13 -2.62 -1.14
CA LEU A 99 -9.45 -2.29 -1.64
C LEU A 99 -10.44 -2.15 -0.48
N ILE A 100 -11.53 -1.43 -0.74
CA ILE A 100 -12.69 -1.46 0.16
C ILE A 100 -13.19 -2.91 0.31
N LEU A 101 -13.73 -3.27 1.47
CA LEU A 101 -14.12 -4.65 1.74
C LEU A 101 -15.08 -5.23 0.71
N GLN A 102 -15.99 -4.42 0.15
CA GLN A 102 -16.94 -4.86 -0.89
C GLN A 102 -16.26 -5.29 -2.20
N ASP A 103 -15.07 -4.76 -2.50
CA ASP A 103 -14.33 -5.01 -3.74
C ASP A 103 -13.12 -5.93 -3.50
N CYS A 104 -12.99 -6.54 -2.31
CA CYS A 104 -11.80 -7.30 -1.92
C CYS A 104 -11.52 -8.49 -2.85
N ILE A 105 -10.29 -8.58 -3.36
CA ILE A 105 -9.83 -9.67 -4.26
C ILE A 105 -9.08 -10.81 -3.55
N CYS A 106 -9.01 -10.80 -2.22
CA CYS A 106 -8.23 -11.76 -1.44
C CYS A 106 -8.90 -13.13 -1.23
N PRO A 107 -10.22 -13.23 -1.00
CA PRO A 107 -10.85 -14.50 -0.66
C PRO A 107 -10.80 -15.57 -1.76
N GLN A 108 -10.66 -15.17 -3.02
CA GLN A 108 -11.01 -16.05 -4.15
C GLN A 108 -9.91 -17.00 -4.61
N ASN A 109 -8.64 -16.77 -4.26
CA ASN A 109 -7.54 -17.63 -4.70
C ASN A 109 -6.38 -17.62 -3.69
N PRO A 110 -5.89 -18.81 -3.27
CA PRO A 110 -4.65 -18.89 -2.52
C PRO A 110 -3.47 -18.34 -3.33
N PRO A 111 -2.39 -17.90 -2.68
CA PRO A 111 -1.20 -17.50 -3.41
C PRO A 111 -0.59 -18.71 -4.13
N LEU A 112 0.08 -18.45 -5.25
CA LEU A 112 0.73 -19.46 -6.08
C LEU A 112 2.17 -19.67 -5.60
N TRP A 113 2.59 -20.93 -5.51
CA TRP A 113 3.99 -21.26 -5.33
C TRP A 113 4.78 -21.06 -6.64
N THR A 114 5.96 -20.46 -6.55
CA THR A 114 6.93 -20.39 -7.65
C THR A 114 8.28 -20.89 -7.17
N GLU A 115 8.96 -21.64 -8.04
CA GLU A 115 10.32 -22.12 -7.73
C GLU A 115 11.31 -20.96 -7.59
N HIS A 116 11.11 -19.87 -8.33
CA HIS A 116 11.88 -18.64 -8.17
C HIS A 116 11.35 -17.83 -7.00
N LYS A 117 12.29 -17.32 -6.20
CA LYS A 117 11.99 -16.43 -5.07
C LYS A 117 11.91 -14.99 -5.56
N ILE A 118 10.93 -14.23 -5.07
CA ILE A 118 10.85 -12.79 -5.28
C ILE A 118 11.26 -12.06 -4.00
N THR A 119 12.26 -11.18 -4.09
CA THR A 119 12.66 -10.27 -3.01
C THR A 119 12.32 -8.83 -3.39
N LEU A 120 11.19 -8.32 -2.89
CA LEU A 120 10.75 -6.94 -3.12
C LEU A 120 11.57 -5.97 -2.26
N LEU A 121 12.18 -4.99 -2.92
CA LEU A 121 12.89 -3.88 -2.28
C LEU A 121 11.95 -2.67 -2.25
N THR A 122 11.21 -2.50 -1.16
CA THR A 122 10.16 -1.46 -1.02
C THR A 122 10.43 -0.56 0.18
N SER A 123 9.79 0.61 0.27
CA SER A 123 9.87 1.46 1.47
C SER A 123 8.56 1.41 2.27
N ARG A 124 8.58 1.72 3.57
CA ARG A 124 7.34 1.79 4.36
C ARG A 124 6.34 2.79 3.77
N LYS A 125 6.83 3.94 3.31
CA LYS A 125 6.00 4.95 2.65
C LYS A 125 5.34 4.39 1.39
N GLU A 126 6.12 3.77 0.52
CA GLU A 126 5.62 3.19 -0.74
C GLU A 126 4.62 2.05 -0.48
N SER A 127 4.91 1.16 0.46
CA SER A 127 4.03 0.04 0.81
C SER A 127 2.65 0.45 1.36
N ARG A 128 2.52 1.67 1.88
CA ARG A 128 1.25 2.23 2.38
C ARG A 128 0.40 2.84 1.26
N ILE A 129 0.97 3.13 0.09
CA ILE A 129 0.22 3.70 -1.04
C ILE A 129 -0.79 2.65 -1.52
N PRO A 130 -2.12 2.90 -1.50
CA PRO A 130 -3.11 1.91 -1.89
C PRO A 130 -2.87 1.35 -3.28
N SER A 131 -2.44 2.18 -4.23
CA SER A 131 -2.15 1.77 -5.61
C SER A 131 -0.74 1.19 -5.82
N ASN A 132 0.06 0.89 -4.79
CA ASN A 132 1.32 0.18 -4.97
C ASN A 132 1.05 -1.28 -5.42
N THR A 133 1.62 -1.68 -6.56
CA THR A 133 1.34 -2.99 -7.18
C THR A 133 2.27 -4.09 -6.68
N GLY A 134 3.41 -3.77 -6.06
CA GLY A 134 4.26 -4.76 -5.38
C GLY A 134 3.51 -5.52 -4.27
N ARG A 135 2.49 -4.90 -3.67
CA ARG A 135 1.57 -5.60 -2.75
C ARG A 135 0.88 -6.81 -3.37
N LEU A 136 0.50 -6.72 -4.65
CA LEU A 136 -0.19 -7.83 -5.31
C LEU A 136 0.73 -9.05 -5.45
N ILE A 137 2.03 -8.84 -5.65
CA ILE A 137 3.00 -9.93 -5.66
C ILE A 137 3.04 -10.64 -4.29
N ARG A 138 3.07 -9.88 -3.20
CA ARG A 138 3.09 -10.45 -1.83
C ARG A 138 1.84 -11.24 -1.44
N ILE A 139 0.69 -10.96 -2.07
CA ILE A 139 -0.56 -11.66 -1.76
C ILE A 139 -0.86 -12.78 -2.76
N MET A 140 -0.23 -12.76 -3.94
CA MET A 140 -0.50 -13.72 -5.02
C MET A 140 0.63 -14.73 -5.23
N LEU A 141 1.84 -14.49 -4.72
CA LEU A 141 2.97 -15.41 -4.80
C LEU A 141 3.48 -15.78 -3.40
N GLU A 142 3.52 -17.07 -3.09
CA GLU A 142 3.95 -17.57 -1.78
C GLU A 142 5.45 -17.36 -1.52
N ASN A 143 6.30 -17.64 -2.52
CA ASN A 143 7.75 -17.52 -2.43
C ASN A 143 8.22 -16.06 -2.60
N THR A 144 7.65 -15.16 -1.80
CA THR A 144 7.92 -13.73 -1.83
C THR A 144 8.33 -13.21 -0.47
N THR A 145 9.43 -12.47 -0.42
CA THR A 145 9.86 -11.69 0.75
C THR A 145 9.89 -10.20 0.42
N ALA A 146 9.62 -9.34 1.39
CA ALA A 146 9.75 -7.90 1.25
C ALA A 146 10.80 -7.36 2.23
N ILE A 147 11.79 -6.66 1.70
CA ILE A 147 12.80 -5.93 2.49
C ILE A 147 12.46 -4.44 2.41
N PHE A 148 12.32 -3.84 3.59
CA PHE A 148 12.03 -2.42 3.73
C PHE A 148 13.31 -1.57 3.68
N ILE A 149 13.69 -1.15 2.47
CA ILE A 149 14.89 -0.34 2.22
C ILE A 149 14.83 1.02 2.92
N GLY A 150 15.95 1.42 3.53
CA GLY A 150 16.09 2.65 4.31
C GLY A 150 15.71 2.51 5.79
N GLU A 151 15.20 1.35 6.23
CA GLU A 151 14.97 1.04 7.64
C GLU A 151 16.23 0.45 8.28
N TYR A 152 16.38 0.53 9.61
CA TYR A 152 17.55 -0.04 10.28
C TYR A 152 17.74 -1.54 9.95
N GLY A 153 18.97 -1.91 9.55
CA GLY A 153 19.35 -3.30 9.27
C GLY A 153 18.94 -3.83 7.90
N TRP A 154 18.39 -2.99 7.00
CA TRP A 154 17.94 -3.44 5.68
C TRP A 154 19.09 -3.95 4.80
N GLU A 155 20.29 -3.35 4.85
CA GLU A 155 21.45 -3.84 4.09
C GLU A 155 21.79 -5.29 4.47
N ARG A 156 21.87 -5.60 5.78
CA ARG A 156 22.13 -6.96 6.26
C ARG A 156 21.05 -7.96 5.86
N ALA A 157 19.79 -7.51 5.78
CA ALA A 157 18.71 -8.36 5.30
C ALA A 157 18.92 -8.74 3.82
N VAL A 158 19.34 -7.79 2.99
CA VAL A 158 19.67 -8.06 1.58
C VAL A 158 20.91 -8.95 1.47
N GLU A 159 21.96 -8.67 2.24
CA GLU A 159 23.19 -9.48 2.22
C GLU A 159 22.92 -10.95 2.58
N ARG A 160 22.03 -11.21 3.56
CA ARG A 160 21.59 -12.58 3.88
C ARG A 160 20.84 -13.26 2.73
N GLU A 161 19.97 -12.52 2.03
CA GLU A 161 19.26 -13.02 0.86
C GLU A 161 20.21 -13.32 -0.32
N ILE A 162 21.28 -12.54 -0.47
CA ILE A 162 22.32 -12.74 -1.49
C ILE A 162 23.23 -13.93 -1.13
N ALA A 163 23.58 -14.08 0.14
CA ALA A 163 24.49 -15.12 0.61
C ALA A 163 23.85 -16.52 0.69
N GLY A 164 22.53 -16.63 0.58
CA GLY A 164 21.82 -17.91 0.56
C GLY A 164 22.25 -18.79 -0.61
N ASN A 165 22.35 -20.11 -0.37
CA ASN A 165 22.83 -21.05 -1.38
C ASN A 165 21.71 -21.68 -2.23
N ASP A 166 20.45 -21.53 -1.84
CA ASP A 166 19.31 -22.17 -2.51
C ASP A 166 18.95 -21.51 -3.84
N TYR A 167 19.33 -20.24 -4.02
CA TYR A 167 18.96 -19.42 -5.16
C TYR A 167 20.15 -18.69 -5.77
N THR A 168 20.09 -18.39 -7.06
CA THR A 168 21.01 -17.44 -7.71
C THR A 168 20.44 -16.02 -7.60
N PRO A 169 21.08 -15.08 -6.89
CA PRO A 169 20.57 -13.72 -6.74
C PRO A 169 20.74 -12.92 -8.03
N VAL A 170 19.67 -12.26 -8.48
CA VAL A 170 19.63 -11.41 -9.68
C VAL A 170 18.75 -10.18 -9.43
N ILE A 171 18.94 -9.11 -10.19
CA ILE A 171 18.12 -7.90 -10.09
C ILE A 171 17.25 -7.78 -11.35
N LEU A 172 15.93 -7.72 -11.20
CA LEU A 172 15.03 -7.35 -12.30
C LEU A 172 15.01 -5.83 -12.47
N PHE A 173 15.76 -5.34 -13.44
CA PHE A 173 15.81 -3.91 -13.76
C PHE A 173 16.30 -3.69 -15.20
N PRO A 174 15.58 -2.93 -16.04
CA PRO A 174 15.94 -2.69 -17.44
C PRO A 174 17.13 -1.72 -17.55
N MET A 175 18.34 -2.23 -17.32
CA MET A 175 19.58 -1.49 -17.46
C MET A 175 20.61 -2.37 -18.16
N ALA A 176 21.28 -1.80 -19.17
CA ALA A 176 22.35 -2.49 -19.88
C ALA A 176 23.62 -2.59 -19.00
N PRO A 177 24.37 -3.69 -19.08
CA PRO A 177 24.03 -4.93 -19.79
C PRO A 177 22.98 -5.74 -19.00
N SER A 178 21.91 -6.16 -19.67
CA SER A 178 20.92 -7.09 -19.14
C SER A 178 21.16 -8.49 -19.68
N ILE A 179 21.12 -9.50 -18.81
CA ILE A 179 21.32 -10.90 -19.15
C ILE A 179 19.96 -11.60 -19.16
N ASP A 180 19.77 -12.59 -20.04
CA ASP A 180 18.60 -13.46 -19.99
C ASP A 180 18.64 -14.31 -18.70
N GLY A 181 17.54 -14.30 -17.95
CA GLY A 181 17.41 -15.10 -16.73
C GLY A 181 17.57 -16.59 -16.99
N LYS A 182 17.12 -17.11 -18.14
CA LYS A 182 17.28 -18.53 -18.50
C LYS A 182 18.74 -18.94 -18.59
N ASN A 183 19.58 -18.12 -19.24
CA ASN A 183 21.02 -18.38 -19.34
C ASN A 183 21.69 -18.48 -17.97
N ILE A 184 21.22 -17.70 -16.99
CA ILE A 184 21.73 -17.76 -15.61
C ILE A 184 21.30 -19.08 -14.95
N ILE A 185 20.05 -19.47 -15.10
CA ILE A 185 19.51 -20.74 -14.57
C ILE A 185 20.30 -21.91 -15.15
N GLU A 186 20.48 -21.98 -16.47
CA GLU A 186 21.23 -23.02 -17.17
C GLU A 186 22.68 -23.11 -16.67
N LYS A 187 23.36 -21.96 -16.52
CA LYS A 187 24.76 -21.91 -16.08
C LYS A 187 24.94 -22.27 -14.60
N LYS A 188 23.97 -21.93 -13.74
CA LYS A 188 24.09 -22.09 -12.28
C LYS A 188 23.38 -23.32 -11.75
N GLY A 189 22.45 -23.90 -12.49
CA GLY A 189 21.66 -25.07 -12.09
C GLY A 189 20.74 -24.82 -10.89
N LYS A 190 20.34 -23.57 -10.64
CA LYS A 190 19.54 -23.16 -9.47
C LYS A 190 18.44 -22.17 -9.85
N PRO A 191 17.29 -22.19 -9.16
CA PRO A 191 16.27 -21.15 -9.32
C PRO A 191 16.81 -19.76 -8.93
N LEU A 192 16.15 -18.71 -9.41
CA LEU A 192 16.57 -17.33 -9.15
C LEU A 192 15.98 -16.78 -7.84
N ASN A 193 16.73 -15.93 -7.14
CA ASN A 193 16.20 -14.96 -6.17
C ASN A 193 16.20 -13.60 -6.85
N ILE A 194 15.01 -13.17 -7.27
CA ILE A 194 14.81 -12.00 -8.12
C ILE A 194 14.54 -10.81 -7.20
N PHE A 195 15.54 -9.94 -7.08
CA PHE A 195 15.42 -8.66 -6.41
C PHE A 195 14.67 -7.66 -7.31
N VAL A 196 13.53 -7.17 -6.82
CA VAL A 196 12.64 -6.29 -7.57
C VAL A 196 12.50 -4.95 -6.83
N PRO A 197 13.07 -3.85 -7.36
CA PRO A 197 12.85 -2.51 -6.81
C PRO A 197 11.38 -2.08 -6.93
N ASP A 198 10.68 -2.03 -5.80
CA ASP A 198 9.30 -1.57 -5.70
C ASP A 198 9.27 -0.12 -5.19
N THR A 199 9.67 0.79 -6.08
CA THR A 199 9.73 2.23 -5.84
C THR A 199 9.70 2.97 -7.18
N SER A 200 9.66 4.30 -7.18
CA SER A 200 9.86 5.08 -8.40
C SER A 200 11.19 4.75 -9.08
N TRP A 201 11.23 4.84 -10.41
CA TRP A 201 12.41 4.58 -11.24
C TRP A 201 13.66 5.35 -10.79
N ARG A 202 13.51 6.64 -10.46
CA ARG A 202 14.60 7.48 -9.94
C ARG A 202 15.17 6.91 -8.64
N ASN A 203 14.30 6.51 -7.72
CA ASN A 203 14.72 5.94 -6.44
C ASN A 203 15.34 4.55 -6.63
N ALA A 204 14.76 3.70 -7.49
CA ALA A 204 15.29 2.38 -7.81
C ALA A 204 16.74 2.49 -8.28
N ARG A 205 17.03 3.36 -9.25
CA ARG A 205 18.41 3.63 -9.71
C ARG A 205 19.32 4.02 -8.55
N ARG A 206 18.88 4.90 -7.65
CA ARG A 206 19.68 5.32 -6.49
C ARG A 206 20.02 4.15 -5.57
N TRP A 207 19.07 3.27 -5.29
CA TRP A 207 19.31 2.11 -4.42
C TRP A 207 20.25 1.09 -5.07
N LEU A 208 20.08 0.84 -6.37
CA LEU A 208 20.90 -0.11 -7.13
C LEU A 208 22.37 0.33 -7.32
N HIS A 209 22.71 1.59 -7.05
CA HIS A 209 24.10 2.06 -7.00
C HIS A 209 24.83 1.72 -5.69
N LYS A 210 24.15 1.15 -4.69
CA LYS A 210 24.81 0.74 -3.44
C LYS A 210 25.72 -0.47 -3.67
N PRO A 211 26.88 -0.57 -2.98
CA PRO A 211 27.87 -1.62 -3.19
C PRO A 211 27.31 -3.04 -3.23
N LEU A 212 26.38 -3.37 -2.33
CA LEU A 212 25.78 -4.69 -2.21
C LEU A 212 24.99 -5.17 -3.44
N PHE A 213 24.61 -4.27 -4.36
CA PHE A 213 23.91 -4.60 -5.61
C PHE A 213 24.80 -4.55 -6.85
N LEU A 214 26.00 -3.97 -6.75
CA LEU A 214 26.83 -3.68 -7.93
C LEU A 214 27.21 -4.96 -8.69
N ASN A 215 27.56 -6.01 -7.95
CA ASN A 215 28.02 -7.28 -8.50
C ASN A 215 26.90 -8.26 -8.86
N LEU A 216 25.64 -7.91 -8.57
CA LEU A 216 24.53 -8.79 -8.94
C LEU A 216 24.24 -8.69 -10.44
N PRO A 217 24.04 -9.85 -11.11
CA PRO A 217 23.54 -9.90 -12.48
C PRO A 217 22.22 -9.14 -12.59
N LYS A 218 22.07 -8.35 -13.65
CA LYS A 218 20.85 -7.61 -13.94
C LYS A 218 20.15 -8.32 -15.09
N ILE A 219 18.88 -8.61 -14.90
CA ILE A 219 18.03 -9.23 -15.91
C ILE A 219 16.98 -8.22 -16.36
N GLY A 220 16.69 -8.26 -17.66
CA GLY A 220 15.67 -7.46 -18.31
C GLY A 220 14.61 -8.37 -18.94
N LEU A 221 13.45 -7.81 -19.23
CA LEU A 221 12.45 -8.49 -20.05
C LEU A 221 12.87 -8.46 -21.51
N ARG A 222 12.68 -9.57 -22.22
CA ARG A 222 12.89 -9.65 -23.68
C ARG A 222 11.75 -8.96 -24.41
N GLU A 223 10.52 -9.15 -23.92
CA GLU A 223 9.34 -8.51 -24.48
C GLU A 223 8.65 -7.67 -23.41
N ILE A 224 8.40 -6.39 -23.74
CA ILE A 224 7.71 -5.46 -22.85
C ILE A 224 6.28 -5.28 -23.37
N PRO A 225 5.27 -5.89 -22.73
CA PRO A 225 3.88 -5.69 -23.12
C PRO A 225 3.44 -4.24 -22.88
N ALA A 226 2.34 -3.85 -23.53
CA ALA A 226 1.65 -2.61 -23.20
C ALA A 226 1.19 -2.65 -21.74
N SER A 227 1.41 -1.54 -21.02
CA SER A 227 0.99 -1.46 -19.63
C SER A 227 -0.53 -1.28 -19.52
N GLU A 228 -1.21 -2.16 -18.77
CA GLU A 228 -2.61 -2.02 -18.34
C GLU A 228 -2.73 -1.22 -17.02
N TYR A 229 -1.61 -0.80 -16.42
CA TYR A 229 -1.60 -0.04 -15.18
C TYR A 229 -1.61 1.48 -15.41
N HIS A 230 -2.76 2.11 -15.17
CA HIS A 230 -2.94 3.54 -15.45
C HIS A 230 -3.24 4.41 -14.23
N LEU A 231 -3.24 3.84 -13.02
CA LEU A 231 -3.50 4.59 -11.78
C LEU A 231 -2.36 5.53 -11.37
N ARG A 232 -1.19 5.44 -12.01
CA ARG A 232 -0.06 6.33 -11.78
C ARG A 232 0.52 6.72 -13.14
N LYS A 233 1.00 7.97 -13.23
CA LYS A 233 1.72 8.45 -14.41
C LYS A 233 2.98 7.61 -14.61
N GLN A 234 3.09 7.00 -15.79
CA GLN A 234 4.28 6.28 -16.21
C GLN A 234 5.24 7.22 -16.94
N SER A 235 6.53 6.94 -16.84
CA SER A 235 7.56 7.78 -17.46
C SER A 235 7.63 7.59 -18.98
N ALA A 236 7.28 6.41 -19.50
CA ALA A 236 7.17 6.13 -20.94
C ALA A 236 6.24 4.92 -21.17
N LYS A 237 5.86 4.67 -22.43
CA LYS A 237 4.95 3.56 -22.82
C LYS A 237 5.48 2.17 -22.45
N ASN A 238 6.80 2.01 -22.35
CA ASN A 238 7.45 0.71 -22.11
C ASN A 238 7.83 0.50 -20.63
N TYR A 239 7.19 1.22 -19.71
CA TYR A 239 7.52 1.17 -18.28
C TYR A 239 6.42 0.41 -17.54
N LEU A 240 6.70 -0.83 -17.16
CA LEU A 240 5.75 -1.64 -16.42
C LEU A 240 5.71 -1.27 -14.93
N CYS A 241 4.56 -1.49 -14.31
CA CYS A 241 4.47 -1.50 -12.86
C CYS A 241 5.10 -2.79 -12.28
N THR A 242 5.43 -2.79 -10.98
CA THR A 242 6.08 -3.91 -10.28
C THR A 242 5.40 -5.25 -10.56
N PHE A 243 4.07 -5.29 -10.45
CA PHE A 243 3.29 -6.49 -10.70
C PHE A 243 3.50 -7.02 -12.13
N GLN A 244 3.26 -6.19 -13.14
CA GLN A 244 3.37 -6.60 -14.54
C GLN A 244 4.80 -7.03 -14.91
N ALA A 245 5.82 -6.35 -14.37
CA ALA A 245 7.22 -6.72 -14.60
C ALA A 245 7.52 -8.13 -14.07
N VAL A 246 7.06 -8.46 -12.85
CA VAL A 246 7.26 -9.79 -12.26
C VAL A 246 6.48 -10.86 -13.03
N ILE A 247 5.21 -10.64 -13.35
CA ILE A 247 4.41 -11.63 -14.08
C ILE A 247 4.97 -11.88 -15.50
N SER A 248 5.44 -10.83 -16.18
CA SER A 248 6.06 -10.97 -17.49
C SER A 248 7.35 -11.77 -17.41
N LEU A 249 8.20 -11.49 -16.42
CA LEU A 249 9.43 -12.26 -16.22
C LEU A 249 9.12 -13.74 -15.92
N MET A 250 8.16 -14.01 -15.03
CA MET A 250 7.81 -15.39 -14.69
C MET A 250 7.27 -16.19 -15.89
N LYS A 251 6.57 -15.53 -16.83
CA LYS A 251 6.19 -16.14 -18.10
C LYS A 251 7.42 -16.44 -18.97
N GLU A 252 8.35 -15.50 -19.08
CA GLU A 252 9.58 -15.68 -19.85
C GLU A 252 10.47 -16.80 -19.30
N LEU A 253 10.44 -17.06 -17.99
CA LEU A 253 11.18 -18.14 -17.35
C LEU A 253 10.51 -19.52 -17.52
N GLU A 254 9.37 -19.60 -18.22
CA GLU A 254 8.67 -20.86 -18.56
C GLU A 254 8.38 -21.76 -17.35
N ILE A 255 8.00 -21.15 -16.23
CA ILE A 255 7.54 -21.91 -15.06
C ILE A 255 6.39 -22.82 -15.50
N LYS A 256 6.52 -24.12 -15.20
CA LYS A 256 5.53 -25.14 -15.55
C LYS A 256 4.14 -24.72 -15.03
N ASP A 257 3.11 -24.87 -15.88
CA ASP A 257 1.71 -24.52 -15.60
C ASP A 257 1.43 -23.04 -15.29
N PHE A 258 2.43 -22.15 -15.36
CA PHE A 258 2.29 -20.73 -15.05
C PHE A 258 1.43 -19.98 -16.07
N GLY A 259 1.22 -20.52 -17.27
CA GLY A 259 0.32 -19.92 -18.27
C GLY A 259 -1.10 -19.67 -17.70
N SER A 260 -1.72 -20.72 -17.16
CA SER A 260 -3.06 -20.63 -16.56
C SER A 260 -3.09 -19.77 -15.30
N ALA A 261 -2.08 -19.89 -14.44
CA ALA A 261 -1.97 -19.12 -13.21
C ALA A 261 -1.78 -17.62 -13.51
N SER A 262 -0.94 -17.28 -14.49
CA SER A 262 -0.69 -15.91 -14.91
C SER A 262 -1.96 -15.24 -15.46
N PHE A 263 -2.83 -15.98 -16.14
CA PHE A 263 -4.13 -15.47 -16.59
C PHE A 263 -4.97 -15.05 -15.38
N GLN A 264 -5.15 -15.94 -14.40
CA GLN A 264 -5.91 -15.65 -13.18
C GLN A 264 -5.33 -14.47 -12.39
N MET A 265 -3.99 -14.38 -12.30
CA MET A 265 -3.32 -13.25 -11.63
C MET A 265 -3.59 -11.93 -12.36
N ASN A 266 -3.56 -11.92 -13.70
CA ASN A 266 -3.87 -10.72 -14.49
C ASN A 266 -5.34 -10.31 -14.37
N GLU A 267 -6.28 -11.25 -14.32
CA GLU A 267 -7.70 -10.95 -14.05
C GLU A 267 -7.88 -10.28 -12.67
N ARG A 268 -7.25 -10.83 -11.62
CA ARG A 268 -7.28 -10.21 -10.29
C ARG A 268 -6.66 -8.82 -10.29
N PHE A 269 -5.58 -8.63 -11.02
CA PHE A 269 -4.95 -7.31 -11.21
C PHE A 269 -5.90 -6.32 -11.88
N ARG A 270 -6.61 -6.71 -12.94
CA ARG A 270 -7.60 -5.86 -13.63
C ARG A 270 -8.76 -5.47 -12.73
N LEU A 271 -9.31 -6.42 -11.97
CA LEU A 271 -10.35 -6.15 -10.97
C LEU A 271 -9.87 -5.15 -9.91
N TRP A 272 -8.64 -5.32 -9.43
CA TRP A 272 -8.05 -4.42 -8.46
C TRP A 272 -7.82 -3.01 -9.01
N VAL A 273 -7.32 -2.88 -10.24
CA VAL A 273 -7.18 -1.60 -10.93
C VAL A 273 -8.54 -0.93 -11.10
N LYS A 274 -9.56 -1.68 -11.55
CA LYS A 274 -10.92 -1.21 -11.78
C LYS A 274 -11.56 -0.67 -10.50
N SER A 275 -11.42 -1.39 -9.38
CA SER A 275 -11.93 -0.95 -8.08
C SER A 275 -11.28 0.36 -7.63
N LEU A 276 -9.94 0.46 -7.67
CA LEU A 276 -9.23 1.68 -7.27
C LEU A 276 -9.55 2.89 -8.16
N ALA A 277 -9.74 2.68 -9.46
CA ALA A 277 -10.16 3.75 -10.36
C ALA A 277 -11.59 4.21 -10.09
N LYS A 278 -12.52 3.28 -9.84
CA LYS A 278 -13.88 3.60 -9.38
C LYS A 278 -13.87 4.44 -8.11
N GLU A 279 -13.00 4.12 -7.15
CA GLU A 279 -12.83 4.93 -5.93
C GLU A 279 -12.33 6.36 -6.20
N ARG A 280 -11.59 6.57 -7.29
CA ARG A 280 -11.09 7.88 -7.73
C ARG A 280 -12.06 8.62 -8.65
N GLY A 281 -13.22 8.05 -8.94
CA GLY A 281 -14.18 8.61 -9.90
C GLY A 281 -13.70 8.55 -11.36
N LEU A 282 -12.72 7.69 -11.66
CA LEU A 282 -12.24 7.48 -13.02
C LEU A 282 -13.17 6.50 -13.74
N THR A 283 -13.63 6.87 -14.93
CA THR A 283 -14.43 6.01 -15.81
C THR A 283 -13.52 5.34 -16.85
N PHE A 284 -13.70 4.03 -17.07
CA PHE A 284 -13.04 3.32 -18.15
C PHE A 284 -14.01 3.24 -19.33
N THR A 285 -13.76 4.01 -20.38
CA THR A 285 -14.24 3.65 -21.71
C THR A 285 -13.28 2.59 -22.23
N SER A 286 -13.80 1.47 -22.74
CA SER A 286 -12.98 0.44 -23.40
C SER A 286 -11.99 1.11 -24.35
N ASP A 287 -10.70 0.91 -24.07
CA ASP A 287 -9.52 1.30 -24.84
C ASP A 287 -8.92 2.71 -24.69
N SER A 288 -9.43 3.59 -23.82
CA SER A 288 -8.66 4.78 -23.40
C SER A 288 -9.20 5.47 -22.15
N ILE A 289 -8.29 5.99 -21.32
CA ILE A 289 -8.63 6.77 -20.13
C ILE A 289 -8.64 8.24 -20.51
N ASN A 290 -9.80 8.88 -20.33
CA ASN A 290 -9.91 10.33 -20.29
C ASN A 290 -9.58 10.81 -18.87
N TYR A 291 -8.63 11.73 -18.77
CA TYR A 291 -8.17 12.35 -17.51
C TYR A 291 -9.03 13.54 -17.10
#